data_AF-A0A401Q7N6-F1
#
_entry.id   AF-A0A401Q7N6-F1
#
_cell.length_a   1.000
_cell.length_b   1.000
_cell.length_c   1.000
_cell.angle_alpha   90.00
_cell.angle_beta   90.00
_cell.angle_gamma   90.00
#
_symmetry.space_group_name_H-M   'P 1'
#
loop_
_entity.id
_entity.type
_entity.pdbx_description
1 polymer ?
#
loop_
_entity_poly.entity_id
_entity_poly.type
_entity_poly.pdbx_seq_one_letter_code
_entity_poly.pdbx_strand_id
1 'polypeptide(L)'
;IVRFLPEDLMNMQHCNLLCLPENYQMKYYFYHGLSWPQLSYIAEDENGKIVGYVLAKMEEDPDDVPHGHITSLVRSRMEGSWGKPWPGVGRGVDREM
;
A
#
# COMPACT_ATOMS: atom_id res chain seq x y z
N ILE A 1 -7.24 -5.96 -0.55
CA ILE A 1 -6.30 -5.58 0.54
C ILE A 1 -5.56 -6.84 0.93
N VAL A 2 -4.24 -6.82 0.90
CA VAL A 2 -3.36 -7.96 1.19
C VAL A 2 -2.20 -7.53 2.08
N ARG A 3 -1.53 -8.49 2.73
CA ARG A 3 -0.28 -8.21 3.44
C ARG A 3 0.79 -7.82 2.44
N PHE A 4 1.58 -6.81 2.74
CA PHE A 4 2.67 -6.40 1.86
C PHE A 4 3.83 -7.41 1.94
N LEU A 5 4.54 -7.59 0.83
CA LEU A 5 5.79 -8.33 0.73
C LEU A 5 6.97 -7.37 0.56
N PRO A 6 8.22 -7.78 0.86
CA PRO A 6 9.39 -6.92 0.69
C PRO A 6 9.55 -6.35 -0.74
N GLU A 7 9.07 -7.07 -1.75
CA GLU A 7 9.05 -6.64 -3.16
C GLU A 7 8.12 -5.45 -3.42
N ASP A 8 7.08 -5.26 -2.59
CA ASP A 8 6.11 -4.16 -2.71
C ASP A 8 6.67 -2.83 -2.20
N LEU A 9 7.72 -2.85 -1.40
CA LEU A 9 8.22 -1.66 -0.70
C LEU A 9 8.64 -0.54 -1.68
N MET A 10 9.19 -0.89 -2.85
CA MET A 10 9.56 0.11 -3.86
C MET A 10 8.31 0.78 -4.46
N ASN A 11 7.26 0.00 -4.71
CA ASN A 11 5.98 0.51 -5.21
C ASN A 11 5.26 1.37 -4.14
N MET A 12 5.36 0.99 -2.86
CA MET A 12 4.87 1.80 -1.75
C MET A 12 5.59 3.15 -1.66
N GLN A 13 6.92 3.16 -1.73
CA GLN A 13 7.70 4.40 -1.75
C GLN A 13 7.33 5.29 -2.95
N HIS A 14 7.13 4.69 -4.12
CA HIS A 14 6.71 5.42 -5.30
C HIS A 14 5.32 6.06 -5.10
N CYS A 15 4.36 5.34 -4.51
CA CYS A 15 3.05 5.88 -4.18
C CYS A 15 3.14 7.05 -3.17
N ASN A 16 4.00 6.93 -2.16
CA ASN A 16 4.25 7.97 -1.17
C ASN A 16 4.75 9.27 -1.83
N LEU A 17 5.78 9.17 -2.68
CA LEU A 17 6.35 10.29 -3.44
C LEU A 17 5.35 11.02 -4.33
N LEU A 18 4.38 10.27 -4.90
CA LEU A 18 3.36 10.85 -5.76
C LEU A 18 2.20 11.49 -4.99
N CYS A 19 1.89 11.01 -3.79
CA CYS A 19 0.65 11.32 -3.10
C CYS A 19 0.81 12.15 -1.82
N LEU A 20 1.98 12.14 -1.19
CA LEU A 20 2.24 12.84 0.06
C LEU A 20 3.44 13.79 -0.05
N PRO A 21 3.39 14.97 0.59
CA PRO A 21 4.55 15.84 0.70
C PRO A 21 5.62 15.25 1.64
N GLU A 22 5.20 14.43 2.60
CA GLU A 22 6.07 13.77 3.58
C GLU A 22 6.60 12.44 3.05
N ASN A 23 7.92 12.38 2.91
CA ASN A 23 8.63 11.29 2.25
C ASN A 23 9.67 10.66 3.16
N TYR A 24 9.85 9.34 3.01
CA TYR A 24 10.79 8.57 3.81
C TYR A 24 11.84 7.87 2.94
N GLN A 25 13.05 7.72 3.48
CA GLN A 25 14.10 6.92 2.85
C GLN A 25 13.73 5.43 2.88
N MET A 26 14.19 4.66 1.89
CA MET A 26 13.88 3.24 1.77
C MET A 26 14.26 2.42 3.00
N LYS A 27 15.32 2.81 3.71
CA LYS A 27 15.73 2.21 4.99
C LYS A 27 14.58 2.16 6.02
N TYR A 28 13.70 3.16 6.00
CA TYR A 28 12.59 3.30 6.95
C TYR A 28 11.45 2.33 6.62
N TYR A 29 11.20 2.10 5.33
CA TYR A 29 10.27 1.07 4.86
C TYR A 29 10.75 -0.33 5.23
N PHE A 30 12.04 -0.62 5.03
CA PHE A 30 12.63 -1.88 5.47
C PHE A 30 12.56 -2.07 6.99
N TYR A 31 12.82 -1.04 7.78
CA TYR A 31 12.69 -1.11 9.24
C TYR A 31 11.28 -1.52 9.67
N HIS A 32 10.22 -0.93 9.11
CA HIS A 32 8.85 -1.33 9.41
C HIS A 32 8.57 -2.78 9.01
N GLY A 33 9.06 -3.19 7.82
CA GLY A 33 8.81 -4.52 7.32
C GLY A 33 9.56 -5.64 8.04
N LEU A 34 10.71 -5.34 8.63
CA LEU A 34 11.48 -6.31 9.40
C LEU A 34 11.03 -6.35 10.88
N SER A 35 10.66 -5.21 11.45
CA SER A 35 10.23 -5.12 12.86
C SER A 35 8.77 -5.55 13.06
N TRP A 36 7.86 -5.13 12.17
CA TRP A 36 6.41 -5.38 12.30
C TRP A 36 5.73 -5.81 10.98
N PRO A 37 6.14 -6.95 10.38
CA PRO A 37 5.61 -7.42 9.09
C PRO A 37 4.11 -7.74 9.06
N GLN A 38 3.43 -7.78 10.21
CA GLN A 38 1.99 -8.07 10.32
C GLN A 38 1.14 -6.81 10.37
N LEU A 39 1.73 -5.63 10.60
CA LEU A 39 0.97 -4.39 10.82
C LEU A 39 0.73 -3.58 9.55
N SER A 40 1.54 -3.78 8.51
CA SER A 40 1.45 -3.02 7.27
C SER A 40 0.72 -3.82 6.19
N TYR A 41 -0.08 -3.14 5.38
CA TYR A 41 -0.91 -3.74 4.34
C TYR A 41 -0.90 -2.89 3.08
N ILE A 42 -1.17 -3.52 1.94
CA ILE A 42 -1.37 -2.86 0.66
C ILE A 42 -2.78 -3.10 0.14
N ALA A 43 -3.27 -2.16 -0.64
CA ALA A 43 -4.46 -2.31 -1.45
C ALA A 43 -4.02 -2.43 -2.90
N GLU A 44 -4.49 -3.48 -3.58
CA GLU A 44 -4.22 -3.75 -4.99
C GLU A 44 -5.53 -3.68 -5.78
N ASP A 45 -5.42 -3.33 -7.07
CA ASP A 45 -6.51 -3.47 -8.04
C ASP A 45 -6.62 -4.91 -8.57
N GLU A 46 -7.56 -5.14 -9.50
CA GLU A 46 -7.76 -6.45 -10.15
C GLU A 46 -6.57 -6.92 -11.00
N ASN A 47 -5.63 -6.02 -11.32
CA ASN A 47 -4.42 -6.30 -12.09
C ASN A 47 -3.17 -6.48 -11.21
N GLY A 48 -3.31 -6.45 -9.87
CA GLY A 48 -2.19 -6.54 -8.94
C GLY A 48 -1.37 -5.25 -8.81
N LYS A 49 -1.90 -4.11 -9.27
CA LYS A 49 -1.26 -2.81 -9.10
C LYS A 49 -1.59 -2.23 -7.73
N ILE A 50 -0.58 -1.75 -7.00
CA ILE A 50 -0.79 -1.07 -5.72
C ILE A 50 -1.53 0.25 -5.92
N VAL A 51 -2.73 0.35 -5.35
CA VAL A 51 -3.60 1.54 -5.35
C VAL A 51 -3.61 2.26 -4.01
N GLY A 52 -2.99 1.68 -2.99
CA GLY A 52 -2.80 2.31 -1.69
C GLY A 52 -2.04 1.41 -0.74
N TYR A 53 -1.58 1.98 0.37
CA TYR A 53 -0.91 1.23 1.42
C TYR A 53 -1.13 1.87 2.79
N VAL A 54 -0.98 1.06 3.83
CA VAL A 54 -0.84 1.49 5.21
C VAL A 54 0.49 0.96 5.75
N LEU A 55 1.29 1.86 6.30
CA LEU A 55 2.55 1.58 6.97
C LEU A 55 2.36 1.87 8.45
N ALA A 56 2.52 0.86 9.30
CA ALA A 56 2.29 0.97 10.73
C ALA A 56 3.39 0.28 11.53
N LYS A 57 3.64 0.79 12.74
CA LYS A 57 4.58 0.26 13.73
C LYS A 57 3.91 0.13 15.11
N MET A 58 4.56 -0.55 16.04
CA MET A 58 4.27 -0.38 17.46
C MET A 58 5.16 0.72 18.02
N GLU A 59 4.69 1.42 19.06
CA GLU A 59 5.62 2.21 19.87
C GLU A 59 6.53 1.30 20.70
N GLU A 60 7.78 1.72 20.83
CA GLU A 60 8.87 0.93 21.45
C GLU A 60 9.24 1.42 22.86
N ASP A 61 8.62 2.51 23.34
CA ASP A 61 8.88 3.03 24.68
C ASP A 61 8.36 2.04 25.74
N PRO A 62 9.24 1.49 26.60
CA PRO A 62 8.86 0.48 27.59
C PRO A 62 8.01 1.05 28.74
N ASP A 63 8.02 2.36 28.95
CA ASP A 63 7.26 3.01 30.02
C ASP A 63 5.81 3.32 29.57
N ASP A 64 5.53 3.24 28.26
CA ASP A 64 4.20 3.46 27.68
C ASP A 64 3.37 2.18 27.55
N VAL A 65 2.04 2.34 27.54
CA VAL A 65 1.12 1.24 27.24
C VAL A 65 1.29 0.81 25.78
N PRO A 66 1.41 -0.49 25.46
CA PRO A 66 1.57 -0.95 24.08
C PRO A 66 0.46 -0.43 23.16
N HIS A 67 0.83 0.39 22.18
CA HIS A 67 -0.09 0.94 21.18
C HIS A 67 0.55 0.99 19.80
N GLY A 68 -0.30 0.87 18.78
CA GLY A 68 0.10 0.95 17.38
C GLY A 68 0.11 2.40 16.89
N HIS A 69 1.01 2.69 15.95
CA HIS A 69 1.15 3.97 15.30
C HIS A 69 1.04 3.81 13.78
N ILE A 70 0.18 4.61 13.14
CA ILE A 70 0.10 4.68 11.68
C ILE A 70 1.12 5.70 11.20
N THR A 71 2.24 5.21 10.67
CA THR A 71 3.33 6.03 10.14
C THR A 71 2.92 6.73 8.84
N SER A 72 2.23 6.00 7.95
CA SER A 72 1.80 6.55 6.67
C SER A 72 0.60 5.80 6.13
N LEU A 73 -0.38 6.54 5.61
CA LEU A 73 -1.56 6.01 4.94
C LEU A 73 -1.71 6.72 3.59
N VAL A 74 -1.65 5.96 2.50
CA VAL A 74 -1.71 6.50 1.14
C VAL A 74 -2.81 5.83 0.36
N ARG A 75 -3.52 6.66 -0.40
CA ARG A 75 -4.36 6.25 -1.52
C ARG A 75 -3.81 6.90 -2.79
N SER A 76 -3.62 6.11 -3.83
CA SER A 76 -3.22 6.61 -5.13
C SER A 76 -4.25 7.58 -5.69
N ARG A 77 -3.80 8.79 -6.05
CA ARG A 77 -4.65 9.82 -6.66
C ARG A 77 -4.87 9.61 -8.16
N MET A 78 -3.98 8.86 -8.82
CA MET A 78 -4.03 8.62 -10.29
C MET A 78 -5.15 7.67 -10.74
N GLU A 79 -6.09 7.34 -9.86
CA GLU A 79 -7.24 6.49 -10.15
C GLU A 79 -8.53 7.32 -10.13
N GLY A 80 -8.51 8.39 -10.91
CA GLY A 80 -9.72 9.15 -11.23
C GLY A 80 -10.60 8.33 -12.18
N SER A 81 -11.36 7.37 -11.64
CA SER A 81 -12.68 6.92 -12.12
C SER A 81 -13.18 5.76 -11.27
N TRP A 82 -13.60 6.03 -10.03
CA TRP A 82 -14.57 5.14 -9.39
C TRP A 82 -15.83 5.10 -10.27
N GLY A 83 -16.08 3.97 -10.94
CA GLY A 83 -17.29 3.73 -11.72
C GLY A 83 -17.24 3.95 -13.24
N LYS A 84 -16.06 4.01 -13.89
CA LYS A 84 -16.01 3.92 -15.37
C LYS A 84 -15.17 2.72 -15.82
N PRO A 85 -15.68 1.87 -16.73
CA PRO A 85 -14.86 0.86 -17.38
C PRO A 85 -13.78 1.55 -18.21
N TRP A 86 -12.54 1.05 -18.12
CA TRP A 86 -11.41 1.51 -18.90
C TRP A 86 -11.72 1.35 -20.39
N PRO A 87 -11.54 2.38 -21.24
CA PRO A 87 -11.71 2.22 -22.67
C PRO A 87 -10.47 1.51 -23.22
N GLY A 88 -10.63 0.23 -23.58
CA GLY A 88 -9.77 -0.37 -24.61
C GLY A 88 -8.79 -1.45 -24.18
N VAL A 89 -9.18 -2.42 -23.36
CA VAL A 89 -8.58 -3.76 -23.42
C VAL A 89 -9.69 -4.80 -23.32
N GLY A 90 -10.23 -5.20 -24.47
CA GLY A 90 -11.09 -6.36 -24.56
C GLY A 90 -10.29 -7.63 -24.28
N ARG A 91 -10.80 -8.46 -23.37
CA ARG A 91 -10.67 -9.91 -23.49
C ARG A 91 -12.07 -10.49 -23.46
N GLY A 92 -12.60 -10.73 -24.66
CA GLY A 92 -13.71 -11.62 -24.85
C GLY A 92 -13.32 -13.02 -24.42
N VAL A 93 -14.16 -13.63 -23.59
CA VAL A 93 -14.49 -15.05 -23.68
C VAL A 93 -15.97 -15.14 -23.32
N ASP A 94 -16.82 -15.19 -24.35
CA ASP A 94 -18.11 -15.86 -24.26
C ASP A 94 -17.88 -17.27 -23.70
N ARG A 95 -18.60 -17.64 -22.64
CA ARG A 95 -19.15 -19.00 -22.50
C ARG A 95 -20.47 -18.94 -21.76
N GLU A 96 -21.53 -19.20 -22.52
CA GLU A 96 -22.85 -19.64 -22.08
C GLU A 96 -22.74 -20.83 -21.09
N MET A 97 -23.49 -20.78 -20.00
CA MET A 97 -24.70 -21.61 -19.75
C MET A 97 -25.40 -21.16 -18.48
#